data_AF-A0A6C0IEX2-F1
#
_entry.id   AF-A0A6C0IEX2-F1
#
_cell.length_a   1.000
_cell.length_b   1.000
_cell.length_c   1.000
_cell.angle_alpha   90.00
_cell.angle_beta   90.00
_cell.angle_gamma   90.00
#
_symmetry.space_group_name_H-M   'P 1'
#
loop_
_entity.id
_entity.type
_entity.pdbx_description
1 polymer ?
#
loop_
_entity_poly.entity_id
_entity_poly.type
_entity_poly.pdbx_seq_one_letter_code
_entity_poly.pdbx_strand_id
1 'polypeptide(L)'
;MMSLLSFLILLVFLSGIYFYAKTADPSYYEGLTNNNGLRCPNILIQKGAKFYLYNSKVAKVPGVNPVEFDNLEEYTEFLDWQRSQGIRCPVLYLQQSYDAQGNEIYKSRPGVSEQQGGLPPSGPVYPNPTLLVDATQNDPSYNINSYPAHDQTSYYVGTTTPLDKMNQQKENLLYSDDPMDPNWGGIEYTQNLVDQGYYKDNEVSISV
;
A
#
# COMPACT_ATOMS: atom_id res chain seq x y z
N MET A 1 -49.27 31.56 -13.15
CA MET A 1 -49.36 30.09 -13.28
C MET A 1 -47.95 29.60 -13.55
N MET A 2 -47.28 29.01 -12.55
CA MET A 2 -45.90 28.55 -12.73
C MET A 2 -45.92 27.39 -13.73
N SER A 3 -45.16 27.50 -14.83
CA SER A 3 -45.08 26.43 -15.83
C SER A 3 -44.55 25.16 -15.18
N LEU A 4 -45.12 24.00 -15.54
CA LEU A 4 -44.71 22.68 -15.04
C LEU A 4 -43.21 22.43 -15.29
N LEU A 5 -42.65 23.04 -16.34
CA LEU A 5 -41.22 23.04 -16.65
C LEU A 5 -40.38 23.76 -15.57
N SER A 6 -40.87 24.90 -15.05
CA SER A 6 -40.18 25.67 -14.00
C SER A 6 -40.13 24.91 -12.68
N PHE A 7 -41.15 24.09 -12.39
CA PHE A 7 -41.17 23.23 -11.21
C PHE A 7 -40.15 22.09 -11.31
N LEU A 8 -40.04 21.45 -12.47
CA LEU A 8 -39.03 20.40 -12.70
C LEU A 8 -37.60 20.93 -12.58
N ILE A 9 -37.31 22.12 -13.12
CA ILE A 9 -35.97 22.74 -13.01
C ILE A 9 -35.64 23.05 -11.55
N LEU A 10 -36.60 23.55 -10.76
CA LEU A 10 -36.42 23.81 -9.33
C LEU A 10 -36.13 22.52 -8.55
N LEU A 11 -36.82 21.43 -8.89
CA LEU A 11 -36.65 20.13 -8.22
C LEU A 11 -35.26 19.53 -8.50
N VAL A 12 -34.80 19.59 -9.76
CA VAL A 12 -33.44 19.15 -10.13
C VAL A 12 -32.39 20.01 -9.43
N PHE A 13 -32.59 21.32 -9.38
CA PHE A 13 -31.66 22.24 -8.70
C PHE A 13 -31.56 21.98 -7.20
N LEU A 14 -32.70 21.77 -6.52
CA LEU A 14 -32.72 21.42 -5.09
C LEU A 14 -32.10 20.04 -4.83
N SER A 15 -32.31 19.07 -5.72
CA SER A 15 -31.67 17.74 -5.62
C SER A 15 -30.15 17.82 -5.80
N GLY A 16 -29.67 18.68 -6.70
CA GLY A 16 -28.25 18.93 -6.91
C GLY A 16 -27.60 19.60 -5.70
N ILE A 17 -28.24 20.61 -5.11
CA ILE A 17 -27.75 21.26 -3.88
C ILE A 17 -27.71 20.29 -2.71
N TYR A 18 -28.73 19.44 -2.58
CA TYR A 18 -28.76 18.40 -1.54
C TYR A 18 -27.59 17.42 -1.69
N PHE A 19 -27.29 16.99 -2.91
CA PHE A 19 -26.15 16.12 -3.19
C PHE A 19 -24.82 16.78 -2.82
N TYR A 20 -24.59 18.03 -3.25
CA TYR A 20 -23.37 18.77 -2.91
C TYR A 20 -23.19 19.00 -1.41
N ALA A 21 -24.28 19.31 -0.69
CA ALA A 21 -24.25 19.49 0.75
C ALA A 21 -23.90 18.19 1.49
N LYS A 22 -24.41 17.04 1.01
CA LYS A 22 -24.10 15.72 1.59
C LYS A 22 -22.66 15.25 1.31
N THR A 23 -22.10 15.58 0.16
CA THR A 23 -20.70 15.27 -0.16
C THR A 23 -19.70 16.17 0.57
N ALA A 24 -20.14 17.31 1.09
CA ALA A 24 -19.30 18.24 1.86
C ALA A 24 -19.25 17.91 3.36
N ASP A 25 -20.05 16.94 3.84
CA ASP A 25 -19.94 16.45 5.22
C ASP A 25 -18.53 15.85 5.42
N PRO A 26 -17.77 16.21 6.48
CA PRO A 26 -16.47 15.61 6.78
C PRO A 26 -16.55 14.13 7.17
N SER A 27 -17.77 13.59 7.31
CA SER A 27 -18.05 12.16 7.47
C SER A 27 -18.40 11.47 6.14
N TYR A 28 -18.26 12.15 4.99
CA TYR A 28 -18.30 11.50 3.70
C TYR A 28 -17.16 10.48 3.68
N TYR A 29 -17.52 9.20 3.61
CA TYR A 29 -16.56 8.12 3.68
C TYR A 29 -15.66 8.17 2.46
N GLU A 30 -14.46 8.72 2.64
CA GLU A 30 -13.37 8.47 1.70
C GLU A 30 -13.17 6.96 1.64
N GLY A 31 -13.16 6.39 0.43
CA GLY A 31 -12.97 4.95 0.18
C GLY A 31 -11.61 4.40 0.64
N LEU A 32 -10.78 5.24 1.26
CA LEU A 32 -9.50 4.91 1.88
C LEU A 32 -9.58 4.86 3.41
N THR A 33 -10.74 5.14 4.03
CA THR A 33 -10.93 5.03 5.48
C THR A 33 -11.48 3.66 5.83
N ASN A 34 -10.63 2.80 6.38
CA ASN A 34 -11.04 1.47 6.83
C ASN A 34 -11.95 1.63 8.07
N ASN A 35 -13.26 1.53 7.86
CA ASN A 35 -14.33 1.72 8.85
C ASN A 35 -14.52 0.53 9.79
N ASN A 36 -13.46 -0.19 10.14
CA ASN A 36 -13.57 -1.13 11.24
C ASN A 36 -13.33 -0.35 12.53
N GLY A 37 -14.31 -0.34 13.45
CA GLY A 37 -14.29 0.35 14.75
C GLY A 37 -13.17 -0.08 15.71
N LEU A 38 -12.13 -0.74 15.21
CA LEU A 38 -10.91 -1.06 15.94
C LEU A 38 -10.00 0.17 15.99
N ARG A 39 -9.55 0.49 17.21
CA ARG A 39 -8.57 1.55 17.45
C ARG A 39 -7.19 1.12 16.95
N CYS A 40 -6.98 1.21 15.63
CA CYS A 40 -5.69 0.90 15.02
C CYS A 40 -4.64 1.97 15.32
N PRO A 41 -3.44 1.60 15.82
CA PRO A 41 -2.27 2.45 15.80
C PRO A 41 -1.87 2.77 14.35
N ASN A 42 -1.19 3.90 14.15
CA ASN A 42 -0.82 4.36 12.81
C ASN A 42 0.61 4.88 12.66
N ILE A 43 1.34 5.09 13.75
CA ILE A 43 2.73 5.58 13.70
C ILE A 43 3.59 4.76 14.66
N LEU A 44 4.70 4.20 14.16
CA LEU A 44 5.73 3.55 14.96
C LEU A 44 7.00 4.41 14.89
N ILE A 45 7.53 4.81 16.03
CA ILE A 45 8.76 5.60 16.10
C ILE A 45 9.84 4.78 16.81
N GLN A 46 10.97 4.57 16.14
CA GLN A 46 12.18 4.03 16.76
C GLN A 46 13.02 5.17 17.34
N LYS A 47 13.32 5.09 18.64
CA LYS A 47 14.25 5.98 19.33
C LYS A 47 15.34 5.15 20.00
N GLY A 48 16.51 5.07 19.36
CA GLY A 48 17.58 4.17 19.79
C GLY A 48 17.12 2.71 19.72
N ALA A 49 17.17 2.00 20.86
CA ALA A 49 16.72 0.61 20.95
C ALA A 49 15.20 0.46 21.15
N LYS A 50 14.52 1.52 21.58
CA LYS A 50 13.10 1.48 21.97
C LYS A 50 12.17 1.81 20.81
N PHE A 51 10.99 1.21 20.82
CA PHE A 51 9.94 1.46 19.85
C PHE A 51 8.70 2.04 20.53
N TYR A 52 8.08 3.02 19.88
CA TYR A 52 6.90 3.72 20.40
C TYR A 52 5.78 3.64 19.38
N LEU A 53 4.71 2.92 19.70
CA LEU A 53 3.55 2.76 18.85
C LEU A 53 2.45 3.73 19.26
N TYR A 54 2.20 4.70 18.39
CA TYR A 54 1.25 5.77 18.57
C TYR A 54 -0.03 5.51 17.80
N ASN A 55 -1.14 5.98 18.39
CA ASN A 55 -2.38 6.19 17.69
C ASN A 55 -2.69 7.70 17.65
N SER A 56 -2.61 8.31 16.48
CA SER A 56 -2.85 9.75 16.31
C SER A 56 -4.31 10.16 16.54
N LYS A 57 -5.25 9.22 16.50
CA LYS A 57 -6.68 9.47 16.72
C LYS A 57 -7.05 9.43 18.21
N VAL A 58 -6.13 8.99 19.07
CA VAL A 58 -6.34 8.87 20.52
C VAL A 58 -5.45 9.88 21.24
N ALA A 59 -5.93 10.45 22.35
CA ALA A 59 -5.13 11.34 23.16
C ALA A 59 -3.87 10.65 23.70
N LYS A 60 -2.79 11.40 23.87
CA LYS A 60 -1.55 10.90 24.48
C LYS A 60 -1.75 10.84 25.99
N VAL A 61 -1.77 9.63 26.54
CA VAL A 61 -1.97 9.37 27.97
C VAL A 61 -0.92 8.36 28.40
N PRO A 62 -0.16 8.65 29.48
CA PRO A 62 0.89 7.73 29.95
C PRO A 62 0.29 6.36 30.28
N GLY A 63 0.93 5.29 29.79
CA GLY A 63 0.51 3.91 30.00
C GLY A 63 -0.56 3.38 29.03
N VAL A 64 -1.09 4.20 28.11
CA VAL A 64 -2.05 3.75 27.09
C VAL A 64 -1.62 4.13 25.67
N ASN A 65 -1.13 5.36 25.46
CA ASN A 65 -0.69 5.84 24.15
C ASN A 65 0.44 6.87 24.34
N PRO A 66 1.68 6.59 23.89
CA PRO A 66 2.11 5.43 23.10
C PRO A 66 2.22 4.13 23.91
N VAL A 67 2.15 3.00 23.20
CA VAL A 67 2.66 1.72 23.71
C VAL A 67 4.17 1.70 23.49
N GLU A 68 4.93 1.41 24.53
CA GLU A 68 6.40 1.39 24.49
C GLU A 68 6.89 -0.05 24.46
N PHE A 69 7.91 -0.32 23.65
CA PHE A 69 8.59 -1.60 23.56
C PHE A 69 10.09 -1.39 23.74
N ASP A 70 10.74 -2.26 24.51
CA ASP A 70 12.17 -2.12 24.81
C ASP A 70 13.07 -2.64 23.67
N ASN A 71 12.54 -3.50 22.81
CA ASN A 71 13.25 -4.10 21.69
C ASN A 71 12.31 -4.45 20.52
N LEU A 72 12.89 -4.93 19.41
CA LEU A 72 12.13 -5.30 18.21
C LEU A 72 11.26 -6.56 18.42
N GLU A 73 11.75 -7.51 19.21
CA GLU A 73 11.08 -8.79 19.44
C GLU A 73 9.72 -8.59 20.13
N GLU A 74 9.69 -7.72 21.14
CA GLU A 74 8.46 -7.39 21.88
C GLU A 74 7.41 -6.75 20.95
N TYR A 75 7.86 -5.92 20.00
CA TYR A 75 6.99 -5.34 18.99
C TYR A 75 6.46 -6.39 18.00
N THR A 76 7.31 -7.33 17.57
CA THR A 76 6.88 -8.40 16.66
C THR A 76 5.91 -9.37 17.33
N GLU A 77 6.14 -9.75 18.59
CA GLU A 77 5.22 -10.57 19.38
C GLU A 77 3.86 -9.87 19.55
N PHE A 78 3.87 -8.56 19.83
CA PHE A 78 2.65 -7.77 19.90
C PHE A 78 1.88 -7.77 18.57
N LEU A 79 2.58 -7.59 17.45
CA LEU A 79 1.97 -7.66 16.12
C LEU A 79 1.40 -9.05 15.82
N ASP A 80 2.08 -10.12 16.20
CA ASP A 80 1.62 -11.48 15.96
C ASP A 80 0.40 -11.82 16.82
N TRP A 81 0.36 -11.33 18.07
CA TRP A 81 -0.85 -11.35 18.87
C TRP A 81 -2.00 -10.59 18.19
N GLN A 82 -1.78 -9.37 17.70
CA GLN A 82 -2.81 -8.61 16.97
C GLN A 82 -3.31 -9.37 15.73
N ARG A 83 -2.40 -9.98 14.97
CA ARG A 83 -2.71 -10.78 13.78
C ARG A 83 -3.51 -12.04 14.13
N SER A 84 -3.22 -12.69 15.26
CA SER A 84 -4.00 -13.84 15.74
C SER A 84 -5.47 -13.48 16.02
N GLN A 85 -5.72 -12.21 16.37
CA GLN A 85 -7.06 -11.65 16.59
C GLN A 85 -7.68 -11.06 15.31
N GLY A 86 -7.02 -11.25 14.15
CA GLY A 86 -7.47 -10.70 12.87
C GLY A 86 -7.30 -9.18 12.73
N ILE A 87 -6.51 -8.55 13.62
CA ILE A 87 -6.26 -7.11 13.61
C ILE A 87 -4.99 -6.82 12.82
N ARG A 88 -5.10 -6.17 11.66
CA ARG A 88 -3.96 -5.70 10.87
C ARG A 88 -4.08 -4.21 10.61
N CYS A 89 -3.20 -3.45 11.25
CA CYS A 89 -3.17 -2.00 11.12
C CYS A 89 -1.99 -1.60 10.25
N PRO A 90 -2.16 -0.76 9.21
CA PRO A 90 -1.05 -0.16 8.51
C PRO A 90 -0.37 0.85 9.45
N VAL A 91 0.92 0.66 9.71
CA VAL A 91 1.69 1.51 10.61
C VAL A 91 2.81 2.17 9.82
N LEU A 92 2.90 3.50 9.90
CA LEU A 92 4.00 4.26 9.33
C LEU A 92 5.22 4.16 10.24
N TYR A 93 6.33 3.64 9.73
CA TYR A 93 7.57 3.49 10.48
C TYR A 93 8.51 4.70 10.32
N LEU A 94 8.87 5.31 11.43
CA LEU A 94 9.78 6.45 11.52
C LEU A 94 11.00 6.09 12.37
N GLN A 95 12.19 6.30 11.81
CA GLN A 95 13.45 6.11 12.51
C GLN A 95 14.03 7.45 12.94
N GLN A 96 14.34 7.62 14.23
CA GLN A 96 15.10 8.76 14.71
C GLN A 96 16.55 8.66 14.22
N SER A 97 17.06 9.72 13.62
CA SER A 97 18.46 9.86 13.20
C SER A 97 18.93 11.29 13.40
N TYR A 98 20.23 11.53 13.25
CA TYR A 98 20.82 12.86 13.35
C TYR A 98 21.29 13.33 11.98
N ASP A 99 21.13 14.62 11.68
CA ASP A 99 21.75 15.23 10.52
C ASP A 99 23.27 15.45 10.74
N ALA A 100 23.98 15.88 9.70
CA ALA A 100 25.42 16.16 9.80
C ALA A 100 25.74 17.34 10.75
N GLN A 101 24.73 18.12 11.16
CA GLN A 101 24.83 19.26 12.06
C GLN A 101 24.47 18.89 13.52
N GLY A 102 24.05 17.65 13.77
CA GLY A 102 23.66 17.16 15.08
C GLY A 102 22.19 17.40 15.47
N ASN A 103 21.33 17.88 14.56
CA ASN A 103 19.90 18.02 14.83
C ASN A 103 19.18 16.69 14.66
N GLU A 104 18.18 16.45 15.51
CA GLU A 104 17.32 15.27 15.44
C GLU A 104 16.36 15.36 14.25
N ILE A 105 16.39 14.35 13.39
CA ILE A 105 15.53 14.20 12.22
C ILE A 105 14.85 12.83 12.23
N TYR A 106 13.60 12.76 11.78
CA TYR A 106 12.87 11.51 11.61
C TYR A 106 12.88 11.10 10.14
N LYS A 107 13.36 9.88 9.86
CA LYS A 107 13.39 9.31 8.50
C LYS A 107 12.31 8.24 8.37
N SER A 108 11.45 8.39 7.36
CA SER A 108 10.50 7.34 6.99
C SER A 108 11.25 6.18 6.34
N ARG A 109 10.98 4.96 6.78
CA ARG A 109 11.56 3.72 6.23
C ARG A 109 10.45 2.74 5.89
N PRO A 110 10.65 1.84 4.89
CA PRO A 110 9.62 0.88 4.49
C PRO A 110 9.16 -0.04 5.62
N GLY A 111 10.08 -0.49 6.47
CA GLY A 111 9.75 -1.36 7.60
C GLY A 111 10.85 -1.42 8.65
N VAL A 112 10.58 -2.11 9.74
CA VAL A 112 11.52 -2.24 10.87
C VAL A 112 12.64 -3.25 10.57
N SER A 113 12.32 -4.29 9.80
CA SER A 113 13.26 -5.27 9.27
C SER A 113 14.08 -4.73 8.10
N GLU A 114 13.46 -3.88 7.26
CA GLU A 114 14.08 -3.32 6.06
C GLU A 114 14.26 -1.80 6.19
N GLN A 115 15.36 -1.43 6.85
CA GLN A 115 15.66 -0.02 7.14
C GLN A 115 16.34 0.70 5.97
N GLN A 116 16.83 0.00 4.94
CA GLN A 116 17.52 0.58 3.78
C GLN A 116 18.57 1.64 4.20
N GLY A 117 19.40 1.29 5.18
CA GLY A 117 20.40 2.15 5.82
C GLY A 117 21.53 2.54 4.86
N GLY A 118 21.26 3.52 4.00
CA GLY A 118 22.18 3.99 2.95
C GLY A 118 21.46 4.73 1.84
N LEU A 119 20.16 4.45 1.66
CA LEU A 119 19.30 5.20 0.75
C LEU A 119 18.73 6.43 1.45
N PRO A 120 18.50 7.54 0.71
CA PRO A 120 17.73 8.67 1.24
C PRO A 120 16.35 8.18 1.70
N PRO A 121 15.74 8.85 2.71
CA PRO A 121 14.40 8.49 3.15
C PRO A 121 13.44 8.54 1.96
N SER A 122 12.77 7.43 1.71
CA SER A 122 11.79 7.31 0.64
C SER A 122 10.64 8.26 0.95
N GLY A 123 10.59 9.39 0.23
CA GLY A 123 9.38 10.23 0.21
C GLY A 123 8.23 9.45 -0.42
N PRO A 124 6.98 9.94 -0.30
CA PRO A 124 5.88 9.37 -1.07
C PRO A 124 6.26 9.43 -2.56
N VAL A 125 6.50 8.26 -3.15
CA VAL A 125 6.74 8.14 -4.59
C VAL A 125 5.38 8.40 -5.24
N TYR A 126 5.18 9.62 -5.73
CA TYR A 126 4.02 9.90 -6.56
C TYR A 126 4.17 9.07 -7.84
N PRO A 127 3.18 8.23 -8.17
CA PRO A 127 3.26 7.47 -9.40
C PRO A 127 3.34 8.47 -10.55
N ASN A 128 4.39 8.39 -11.35
CA ASN A 128 4.49 9.09 -12.61
C ASN A 128 4.10 8.11 -13.71
N PRO A 129 2.78 7.97 -14.01
CA PRO A 129 2.32 6.94 -14.92
C PRO A 129 2.83 7.21 -16.33
N THR A 130 3.51 6.23 -16.90
CA THR A 130 3.98 6.25 -18.30
C THR A 130 3.44 5.03 -19.01
N LEU A 131 3.20 5.17 -20.32
CA LEU A 131 2.88 4.01 -21.15
C LEU A 131 4.14 3.22 -21.43
N LEU A 132 3.98 1.91 -21.58
CA LEU A 132 5.07 1.04 -22.00
C LEU A 132 5.37 1.27 -23.48
N VAL A 133 6.60 1.67 -23.77
CA VAL A 133 7.22 1.77 -25.09
C VAL A 133 7.88 0.43 -25.40
N ASP A 134 7.41 -0.23 -26.46
CA ASP A 134 7.96 -1.51 -26.93
C ASP A 134 8.37 -1.38 -28.39
N ALA A 135 9.68 -1.50 -28.65
CA ALA A 135 10.23 -1.40 -29.99
C ALA A 135 9.83 -2.59 -30.90
N THR A 136 9.45 -3.73 -30.33
CA THR A 136 9.11 -4.94 -31.11
C THR A 136 7.76 -4.85 -31.80
N GLN A 137 6.90 -3.91 -31.41
CA GLN A 137 5.58 -3.67 -32.00
C GLN A 137 5.62 -2.62 -33.14
N ASN A 138 6.78 -2.04 -33.43
CA ASN A 138 6.93 -1.01 -34.48
C ASN A 138 6.90 -1.57 -35.91
N ASP A 139 6.94 -2.89 -36.10
CA ASP A 139 6.92 -3.54 -37.43
C ASP A 139 5.78 -4.57 -37.55
N PRO A 140 4.53 -4.13 -37.85
CA PRO A 140 3.42 -5.02 -38.14
C PRO A 140 3.74 -5.90 -39.37
N SER A 141 3.44 -7.21 -39.41
CA SER A 141 2.41 -7.95 -38.66
C SER A 141 2.93 -8.86 -37.53
N TYR A 142 4.22 -8.77 -37.20
CA TYR A 142 4.83 -9.60 -36.17
C TYR A 142 4.53 -9.04 -34.77
N ASN A 143 4.67 -9.87 -33.74
CA ASN A 143 4.57 -9.47 -32.32
C ASN A 143 3.21 -8.84 -31.91
N ILE A 144 2.13 -9.24 -32.57
CA ILE A 144 0.75 -8.86 -32.21
C ILE A 144 0.27 -9.78 -31.08
N ASN A 145 -0.26 -9.21 -29.99
CA ASN A 145 -0.72 -9.93 -28.79
C ASN A 145 0.36 -10.78 -28.10
N SER A 146 1.64 -10.43 -28.26
CA SER A 146 2.74 -11.05 -27.52
C SER A 146 3.05 -10.30 -26.22
N TYR A 147 3.86 -10.92 -25.35
CA TYR A 147 4.39 -10.25 -24.17
C TYR A 147 5.34 -9.11 -24.55
N PRO A 148 5.44 -8.05 -23.72
CA PRO A 148 6.39 -6.98 -23.95
C PRO A 148 7.84 -7.49 -23.96
N ALA A 149 8.66 -6.89 -24.82
CA ALA A 149 10.07 -7.24 -24.90
C ALA A 149 10.84 -6.84 -23.64
N HIS A 150 11.91 -7.58 -23.36
CA HIS A 150 12.82 -7.27 -22.26
C HIS A 150 13.58 -5.96 -22.52
N ASP A 151 13.48 -5.01 -21.58
CA ASP A 151 14.26 -3.78 -21.58
C ASP A 151 15.57 -3.99 -20.80
N GLN A 152 16.71 -3.86 -21.50
CA GLN A 152 18.04 -3.94 -20.88
C GLN A 152 18.47 -2.61 -20.24
N THR A 153 17.71 -1.53 -20.45
CA THR A 153 18.02 -0.19 -19.99
C THR A 153 17.17 0.21 -18.78
N SER A 154 17.60 1.24 -18.04
CA SER A 154 16.85 1.80 -16.92
C SER A 154 15.76 2.80 -17.36
N TYR A 155 15.17 2.65 -18.53
CA TYR A 155 14.30 3.66 -19.14
C TYR A 155 13.08 4.02 -18.25
N TYR A 156 12.49 3.03 -17.58
CA TYR A 156 11.31 3.22 -16.73
C TYR A 156 11.62 3.52 -15.26
N VAL A 157 12.90 3.62 -14.86
CA VAL A 157 13.27 3.86 -13.46
C VAL A 157 12.67 5.18 -12.97
N GLY A 158 11.87 5.09 -11.90
CA GLY A 158 11.17 6.24 -11.32
C GLY A 158 9.84 6.61 -11.99
N THR A 159 9.37 5.81 -12.95
CA THR A 159 8.02 5.90 -13.53
C THR A 159 7.19 4.66 -13.20
N THR A 160 5.87 4.73 -13.37
CA THR A 160 4.97 3.59 -13.12
C THR A 160 4.35 3.15 -14.43
N THR A 161 4.70 1.95 -14.88
CA THR A 161 4.16 1.36 -16.11
C THR A 161 2.86 0.59 -15.83
N PRO A 162 2.07 0.24 -16.87
CA PRO A 162 0.93 -0.65 -16.71
C PRO A 162 1.33 -2.03 -16.17
N LEU A 163 2.55 -2.50 -16.48
CA LEU A 163 3.07 -3.77 -15.98
C LEU A 163 3.22 -3.76 -14.46
N ASP A 164 3.79 -2.67 -13.92
CA ASP A 164 3.95 -2.50 -12.47
C ASP A 164 2.59 -2.49 -11.74
N LYS A 165 1.52 -2.05 -12.41
CA LYS A 165 0.17 -2.00 -11.82
C LYS A 165 -0.55 -3.34 -11.80
N MET A 166 -0.15 -4.32 -12.62
CA MET A 166 -0.87 -5.59 -12.73
C MET A 166 -0.85 -6.37 -11.41
N ASN A 167 0.25 -6.28 -10.65
CA ASN A 167 0.43 -7.03 -9.42
C ASN A 167 0.09 -6.23 -8.16
N GLN A 168 -0.18 -4.92 -8.25
CA GLN A 168 -0.50 -4.09 -7.08
C GLN A 168 -1.65 -4.63 -6.24
N GLN A 169 -2.66 -5.26 -6.86
CA GLN A 169 -3.76 -5.86 -6.10
C GLN A 169 -3.28 -7.02 -5.22
N LYS A 170 -2.33 -7.83 -5.71
CA LYS A 170 -1.73 -8.96 -4.98
C LYS A 170 -0.75 -8.51 -3.90
N GLU A 171 0.04 -7.47 -4.17
CA GLU A 171 0.93 -6.85 -3.18
C GLU A 171 0.14 -6.32 -1.95
N ASN A 172 -1.13 -5.97 -2.14
CA ASN A 172 -2.03 -5.55 -1.06
C ASN A 172 -2.75 -6.70 -0.34
N LEU A 173 -2.61 -7.95 -0.82
CA LEU A 173 -3.20 -9.12 -0.17
C LEU A 173 -2.45 -9.51 1.10
N LEU A 174 -3.02 -10.46 1.83
CA LEU A 174 -2.47 -10.97 3.08
C LEU A 174 -1.14 -11.70 2.89
N TYR A 175 -1.09 -12.47 1.81
CA TYR A 175 0.02 -13.30 1.36
C TYR A 175 0.03 -13.23 -0.16
N SER A 176 1.18 -12.91 -0.72
CA SER A 176 1.41 -13.03 -2.15
C SER A 176 2.01 -14.39 -2.49
N ASP A 177 1.69 -14.85 -3.69
CA ASP A 177 2.28 -16.00 -4.33
C ASP A 177 3.63 -15.67 -5.01
N ASP A 178 3.96 -14.39 -5.15
CA ASP A 178 5.19 -13.90 -5.77
C ASP A 178 6.34 -13.79 -4.74
N PRO A 179 7.48 -14.48 -4.95
CA PRO A 179 8.65 -14.36 -4.08
C PRO A 179 9.30 -12.98 -4.06
N MET A 180 8.99 -12.13 -5.03
CA MET A 180 9.49 -10.76 -5.10
C MET A 180 8.66 -9.78 -4.28
N ASP A 181 7.45 -10.17 -3.84
CA ASP A 181 6.58 -9.29 -3.08
C ASP A 181 6.99 -9.25 -1.59
N PRO A 182 6.93 -8.07 -0.94
CA PRO A 182 7.24 -7.95 0.49
C PRO A 182 6.32 -8.79 1.40
N ASN A 183 5.13 -9.14 0.93
CA ASN A 183 4.15 -9.98 1.63
C ASN A 183 4.15 -11.44 1.12
N TRP A 184 5.22 -11.91 0.49
CA TRP A 184 5.31 -13.29 0.01
C TRP A 184 4.99 -14.30 1.13
N GLY A 185 4.05 -15.21 0.86
CA GLY A 185 3.64 -16.26 1.81
C GLY A 185 4.67 -17.36 2.02
N GLY A 186 5.79 -17.33 1.29
CA GLY A 186 6.85 -18.32 1.37
C GLY A 186 6.58 -19.58 0.55
N ILE A 187 7.49 -20.53 0.68
CA ILE A 187 7.52 -21.74 -0.15
C ILE A 187 6.28 -22.62 0.12
N GLU A 188 5.91 -22.82 1.38
CA GLU A 188 4.76 -23.67 1.74
C GLU A 188 3.44 -23.12 1.21
N TYR A 189 3.25 -21.80 1.29
CA TYR A 189 2.06 -21.13 0.73
C TYR A 189 2.01 -21.29 -0.79
N THR A 190 3.13 -21.05 -1.47
CA THR A 190 3.23 -21.17 -2.93
C THR A 190 2.99 -22.61 -3.38
N GLN A 191 3.55 -23.60 -2.68
CA GLN A 191 3.34 -25.02 -2.98
C GLN A 191 1.87 -25.44 -2.79
N ASN A 192 1.21 -24.95 -1.74
CA ASN A 192 -0.21 -25.21 -1.53
C ASN A 192 -1.07 -24.68 -2.70
N LEU A 193 -0.74 -23.49 -3.25
CA LEU A 193 -1.42 -22.97 -4.43
C LEU A 193 -1.20 -23.83 -5.68
N VAL A 194 0.02 -24.36 -5.87
CA VAL A 194 0.34 -25.32 -6.93
C VAL A 194 -0.51 -26.58 -6.77
N ASP A 195 -0.56 -27.15 -5.57
CA ASP A 195 -1.30 -28.37 -5.26
C ASP A 195 -2.82 -28.19 -5.43
N GLN A 196 -3.34 -27.00 -5.15
CA GLN A 196 -4.73 -26.60 -5.42
C GLN A 196 -5.04 -26.43 -6.91
N GLY A 197 -4.02 -26.46 -7.78
CA GLY A 197 -4.18 -26.30 -9.22
C GLY A 197 -4.33 -24.84 -9.67
N TYR A 198 -3.95 -23.86 -8.84
CA TYR A 198 -4.02 -22.44 -9.20
C TYR A 198 -3.18 -22.11 -10.45
N TYR A 199 -2.09 -22.87 -10.69
CA TYR A 199 -1.20 -22.72 -11.84
C TYR A 199 -1.32 -23.85 -12.87
N LYS A 200 -2.43 -24.59 -12.87
CA LYS A 200 -2.60 -25.77 -13.74
C LYS A 200 -2.41 -25.46 -15.22
N ASP A 201 -2.82 -24.26 -15.66
CA ASP A 201 -2.69 -23.81 -17.05
C ASP A 201 -1.25 -23.40 -17.42
N ASN A 202 -0.35 -23.28 -16.44
CA ASN A 202 1.06 -22.89 -16.60
C ASN A 202 2.04 -24.06 -16.45
N GLU A 203 1.55 -25.30 -16.33
CA GLU A 203 2.40 -26.48 -16.22
C GLU A 203 3.15 -26.73 -17.54
N VAL A 204 4.49 -26.76 -17.49
CA VAL A 204 5.33 -27.01 -18.66
C VAL A 204 5.92 -28.41 -18.58
N SER A 205 5.61 -29.27 -19.55
CA SER A 205 6.28 -30.57 -19.69
C SER A 205 7.67 -30.37 -20.30
N ILE A 206 8.72 -30.41 -19.48
CA ILE A 206 10.09 -30.46 -19.99
C ILE A 206 10.37 -31.92 -20.40
N SER A 207 10.57 -32.15 -21.69
CA SER A 207 11.16 -33.42 -22.15
C SER A 207 12.63 -33.44 -21.73
N VAL A 208 12.99 -34.32 -20.80
CA VAL A 208 14.38 -34.60 -20.43
C VAL A 208 14.97 -35.62 -21.40
#